data_AF-A0A7V0NE56-F1
#
_entry.id   AF-A0A7V0NE56-F1
#
_cell.length_a   1.000
_cell.length_b   1.000
_cell.length_c   1.000
_cell.angle_alpha   90.00
_cell.angle_beta   90.00
_cell.angle_gamma   90.00
#
_symmetry.space_group_name_H-M   'P 1'
#
loop_
_entity.id
_entity.type
_entity.pdbx_description
1 polymer ?
#
loop_
_entity_poly.entity_id
_entity_poly.type
_entity_poly.pdbx_seq_one_letter_code
_entity_poly.pdbx_strand_id
1 'polypeptide(L)'
;MSLRVLLVLVLVAAGSVFGAILLGPAKIRPGDLFSALFHPDEAPRAQRLILWEMRFPRAALAFTVGAALSLSGGVMQGIFHNPLASPYVLGVAGGAAAGAAAVIALGIRETVPVPLGAFLGALGAVALVYQLGKRARAGTALILAGVAVGSLLSAVTSFIIFVSAGDKRLVEIVFWTMGELRAGRLAPGMAFGGRGGTEPRDPVGLGATHKRPGAGR
;
A
#
# COMPACT_ATOMS: atom_id res chain seq x y z
N MET A 1 27.73 -16.88 -3.89
CA MET A 1 27.38 -16.00 -2.75
C MET A 1 27.83 -16.70 -1.48
N SER A 2 28.66 -16.08 -0.64
CA SER A 2 29.14 -16.74 0.59
C SER A 2 28.00 -16.86 1.60
N LEU A 3 27.95 -17.97 2.36
CA LEU A 3 26.92 -18.23 3.39
C LEU A 3 26.75 -17.04 4.36
N ARG A 4 27.84 -16.34 4.66
CA ARG A 4 27.85 -15.14 5.51
C ARG A 4 27.02 -13.99 4.95
N VAL A 5 27.09 -13.74 3.64
CA VAL A 5 26.32 -12.66 2.99
C VAL A 5 24.83 -12.96 3.05
N LEU A 6 24.44 -14.22 2.80
CA LEU A 6 23.04 -14.64 2.91
C LEU A 6 22.51 -14.43 4.33
N LEU A 7 23.27 -14.85 5.35
CA LEU A 7 22.87 -14.67 6.76
C LEU A 7 22.70 -13.19 7.12
N VAL A 8 23.61 -12.32 6.68
CA VAL A 8 23.49 -10.87 6.92
C VAL A 8 22.23 -10.31 6.27
N LEU A 9 21.93 -10.68 5.02
CA LEU A 9 20.72 -10.20 4.33
C LEU A 9 19.43 -10.65 5.03
N VAL A 10 19.39 -11.90 5.49
CA VAL A 10 18.25 -12.43 6.24
C VAL A 10 18.07 -11.70 7.58
N LEU A 11 19.16 -11.43 8.30
CA LEU A 11 19.11 -10.69 9.57
C LEU A 11 18.65 -9.25 9.36
N VAL A 12 19.14 -8.58 8.31
CA VAL A 12 18.71 -7.21 7.97
C VAL A 12 17.24 -7.18 7.58
N ALA A 13 16.77 -8.16 6.79
CA ALA A 13 15.37 -8.29 6.42
C ALA A 13 14.46 -8.55 7.63
N ALA A 14 14.85 -9.46 8.53
CA ALA A 14 14.10 -9.72 9.75
C ALA A 14 14.08 -8.50 10.68
N GLY A 15 15.23 -7.82 10.82
CA GLY A 15 15.35 -6.60 11.61
C GLY A 15 14.51 -5.44 11.07
N SER A 16 14.41 -5.28 9.75
CA SER A 16 13.59 -4.23 9.14
C SER A 16 12.10 -4.46 9.34
N VAL A 17 11.62 -5.70 9.22
CA VAL A 17 10.23 -6.07 9.50
C VAL A 17 9.90 -5.85 10.98
N PHE A 18 10.79 -6.27 11.87
CA PHE A 18 10.63 -6.06 13.31
C PHE A 18 10.58 -4.56 13.66
N GLY A 19 11.49 -3.76 13.07
CA GLY A 19 11.47 -2.31 13.19
C GLY A 19 10.17 -1.69 12.68
N ALA A 20 9.68 -2.12 11.51
CA ALA A 20 8.43 -1.61 10.93
C ALA A 20 7.20 -1.84 11.83
N ILE A 21 7.20 -2.92 12.63
CA ILE A 21 6.11 -3.21 13.58
C ILE A 21 6.26 -2.40 14.87
N LEU A 22 7.49 -2.14 15.34
CA LEU A 22 7.74 -1.38 16.57
C LEU A 22 7.54 0.13 16.39
N LEU A 23 8.01 0.69 15.27
CA LEU A 23 7.92 2.12 15.03
C LEU A 23 6.49 2.52 14.61
N GLY A 24 5.90 3.45 15.36
CA GLY A 24 4.62 4.04 15.00
C GLY A 24 4.18 5.14 15.98
N PRO A 25 3.07 5.84 15.67
CA PRO A 25 2.60 6.99 16.47
C PRO A 25 2.26 6.60 17.92
N ALA A 26 1.76 5.38 18.11
CA ALA A 26 1.58 4.80 19.43
C ALA A 26 2.90 4.19 19.91
N LYS A 27 3.40 4.63 21.06
CA LYS A 27 4.58 4.01 21.68
C LYS A 27 4.20 2.61 22.15
N ILE A 28 4.88 1.60 21.62
CA ILE A 28 4.75 0.19 22.04
C ILE A 28 6.13 -0.24 22.53
N ARG A 29 6.23 -0.72 23.77
CA ARG A 29 7.51 -1.24 24.27
C ARG A 29 7.77 -2.60 23.61
N PRO A 30 9.03 -2.99 23.38
CA PRO A 30 9.33 -4.31 22.81
C PRO A 30 8.73 -5.47 23.61
N GLY A 31 8.68 -5.35 24.94
CA GLY A 31 8.01 -6.34 25.81
C GLY A 31 6.51 -6.47 25.56
N ASP A 32 5.83 -5.37 25.23
CA ASP A 32 4.40 -5.35 24.93
C ASP A 32 4.10 -5.99 23.56
N LEU A 33 5.08 -6.01 22.64
CA LEU A 33 4.96 -6.71 21.36
C LEU A 33 5.01 -8.23 21.58
N PHE A 34 5.93 -8.71 22.42
CA PHE A 34 6.03 -10.14 22.74
C PHE A 34 4.80 -10.62 23.51
N SER A 35 4.30 -9.84 24.47
CA SER A 35 3.04 -10.19 25.14
C SER A 35 1.85 -10.15 24.17
N ALA A 36 1.76 -9.18 23.27
CA ALA A 36 0.69 -9.14 22.26
C ALA A 36 0.77 -10.25 21.19
N LEU A 37 1.95 -10.88 21.01
CA LEU A 37 2.16 -12.02 20.12
C LEU A 37 1.80 -13.35 20.78
N PHE A 38 2.22 -13.57 22.03
CA PHE A 38 2.05 -14.85 22.73
C PHE A 38 0.83 -14.90 23.65
N HIS A 39 0.41 -13.75 24.18
CA HIS A 39 -0.74 -13.56 25.08
C HIS A 39 -1.64 -12.42 24.56
N PRO A 40 -2.22 -12.55 23.35
CA PRO A 40 -2.99 -11.48 22.72
C PRO A 40 -4.19 -11.03 23.56
N ASP A 41 -4.75 -11.90 24.39
CA ASP A 41 -5.92 -11.60 25.23
C ASP A 41 -5.59 -10.68 26.42
N GLU A 42 -4.34 -10.67 26.89
CA GLU A 42 -3.89 -9.83 28.01
C GLU A 42 -3.55 -8.40 27.58
N ALA A 43 -3.29 -8.19 26.29
CA ALA A 43 -2.97 -6.87 25.75
C ALA A 43 -4.22 -5.97 25.66
N PRO A 44 -4.11 -4.67 25.98
CA PRO A 44 -5.18 -3.70 25.78
C PRO A 44 -5.75 -3.76 24.35
N ARG A 45 -7.08 -3.78 24.23
CA ARG A 45 -7.80 -3.89 22.93
C ARG A 45 -7.27 -2.92 21.88
N ALA A 46 -7.00 -1.67 22.27
CA ALA A 46 -6.47 -0.66 21.36
C ALA A 46 -5.08 -1.02 20.81
N GLN A 47 -4.17 -1.53 21.65
CA GLN A 47 -2.83 -1.96 21.22
C GLN A 47 -2.91 -3.17 20.29
N ARG A 48 -3.77 -4.14 20.62
CA ARG A 48 -4.02 -5.32 19.81
C ARG A 48 -4.53 -4.98 18.40
N LEU A 49 -5.51 -4.09 18.31
CA LEU A 49 -6.03 -3.61 17.02
C LEU A 49 -4.95 -2.88 16.21
N ILE A 50 -4.17 -2.00 16.84
CA ILE A 50 -3.08 -1.27 16.16
C ILE A 50 -2.04 -2.25 15.60
N LEU A 51 -1.59 -3.21 16.41
CA LEU A 51 -0.57 -4.17 15.99
C LEU A 51 -1.09 -5.04 14.85
N TRP A 52 -2.18 -5.77 15.08
CA TRP A 52 -2.63 -6.82 14.19
C TRP A 52 -3.43 -6.34 12.98
N GLU A 53 -4.22 -5.27 13.10
CA GLU A 53 -5.02 -4.79 11.98
C GLU A 53 -4.31 -3.71 11.15
N MET A 54 -3.32 -2.99 11.72
CA MET A 54 -2.64 -1.90 11.01
C MET A 54 -1.15 -2.12 10.76
N ARG A 55 -0.38 -2.56 11.77
CA ARG A 55 1.10 -2.64 11.62
C ARG A 55 1.56 -3.91 10.94
N PHE A 56 1.11 -5.07 11.41
CA PHE A 56 1.46 -6.35 10.81
C PHE A 56 1.10 -6.44 9.33
N PRO A 57 -0.12 -6.10 8.90
CA PRO A 57 -0.48 -6.23 7.49
C PRO A 57 0.27 -5.21 6.61
N ARG A 58 0.55 -4.00 7.13
CA ARG A 58 1.42 -3.02 6.45
C ARG A 58 2.86 -3.49 6.31
N ALA A 59 3.44 -4.07 7.37
CA ALA A 59 4.81 -4.59 7.33
C ALA A 59 4.92 -5.77 6.35
N ALA A 60 3.95 -6.68 6.38
CA ALA A 60 3.86 -7.79 5.44
C ALA A 60 3.74 -7.29 3.98
N LEU A 61 2.87 -6.32 3.73
CA LEU A 61 2.69 -5.72 2.41
C LEU A 61 3.94 -4.98 1.93
N ALA A 62 4.61 -4.22 2.80
CA ALA A 62 5.88 -3.55 2.49
C ALA A 62 6.96 -4.56 2.09
N PHE A 63 7.06 -5.66 2.84
CA PHE A 63 8.03 -6.73 2.57
C PHE A 63 7.75 -7.44 1.25
N THR A 64 6.50 -7.83 0.99
CA THR A 64 6.14 -8.55 -0.24
C THR A 64 6.27 -7.68 -1.48
N VAL A 65 5.86 -6.40 -1.41
CA VAL A 65 6.06 -5.44 -2.51
C VAL A 65 7.55 -5.20 -2.76
N GLY A 66 8.35 -5.01 -1.70
CA GLY A 66 9.80 -4.86 -1.82
C GLY A 66 10.46 -6.07 -2.48
N ALA A 67 10.11 -7.28 -2.03
CA ALA A 67 10.61 -8.52 -2.62
C ALA A 67 10.23 -8.67 -4.10
N ALA A 68 8.97 -8.37 -4.46
CA ALA A 68 8.50 -8.42 -5.84
C ALA A 68 9.23 -7.42 -6.74
N LEU A 69 9.47 -6.19 -6.26
CA LEU A 69 10.22 -5.17 -6.98
C LEU A 69 11.70 -5.57 -7.16
N SER A 70 12.35 -6.11 -6.13
CA SER A 70 13.73 -6.61 -6.22
C SER A 70 13.87 -7.77 -7.20
N LEU A 71 12.95 -8.73 -7.17
CA LEU A 71 12.93 -9.85 -8.12
C LEU A 71 12.71 -9.37 -9.56
N SER A 72 11.71 -8.50 -9.77
CA SER A 72 11.41 -7.92 -11.08
C SER A 72 12.60 -7.12 -11.63
N GLY A 73 13.27 -6.33 -10.78
CA GLY A 73 14.52 -5.63 -11.11
C GLY A 73 15.64 -6.58 -11.55
N GLY A 74 15.91 -7.63 -10.76
CA GLY A 74 16.96 -8.61 -11.07
C GLY A 74 16.68 -9.38 -12.38
N VAL A 75 15.43 -9.78 -12.61
CA VAL A 75 15.02 -10.43 -13.87
C VAL A 75 15.21 -9.47 -15.05
N MET A 76 14.81 -8.21 -14.91
CA MET A 76 14.92 -7.21 -15.97
C MET A 76 16.38 -6.92 -16.33
N GLN A 77 17.23 -6.75 -15.32
CA GLN A 77 18.66 -6.56 -15.50
C GLN A 77 19.32 -7.77 -16.17
N GLY A 78 18.88 -8.99 -15.83
CA GLY A 78 19.34 -10.23 -16.45
C GLY A 78 18.94 -10.36 -17.93
N ILE A 79 17.68 -10.07 -18.27
CA ILE A 79 17.19 -10.15 -19.66
C ILE A 79 17.93 -9.15 -20.55
N PHE A 80 18.03 -7.90 -20.10
CA PHE A 80 18.62 -6.82 -20.90
C PHE A 80 20.15 -6.75 -20.80
N HIS A 81 20.77 -7.57 -19.95
CA HIS A 81 22.20 -7.51 -19.66
C HIS A 81 22.66 -6.07 -19.36
N ASN A 82 21.79 -5.31 -18.70
CA ASN A 82 21.99 -3.89 -18.44
C ASN A 82 21.63 -3.60 -16.98
N PRO A 83 22.60 -3.23 -16.13
CA PRO A 83 22.36 -2.96 -14.72
C PRO A 83 21.43 -1.75 -14.48
N LEU A 84 21.23 -0.90 -15.48
CA LEU A 84 20.31 0.24 -15.43
C LEU A 84 18.89 -0.11 -15.88
N ALA A 85 18.64 -1.35 -16.35
CA ALA A 85 17.31 -1.77 -16.72
C ALA A 85 16.41 -1.87 -15.49
N SER A 86 15.18 -1.38 -15.63
CA SER A 86 14.19 -1.34 -14.56
C SER A 86 12.84 -1.82 -15.11
N PRO A 87 12.03 -2.54 -14.32
CA PRO A 87 10.71 -2.99 -14.75
C PRO A 87 9.75 -1.83 -15.06
N TYR A 88 10.03 -0.63 -14.54
CA TYR A 88 9.27 0.58 -14.83
C TYR A 88 9.37 1.03 -16.29
N VAL A 89 10.41 0.60 -17.02
CA VAL A 89 10.68 1.03 -18.40
C VAL A 89 9.61 0.52 -19.38
N LEU A 90 8.86 -0.53 -19.06
CA LEU A 90 7.82 -1.11 -19.93
C LEU A 90 6.46 -0.39 -19.83
N GLY A 91 6.42 0.84 -19.33
CA GLY A 91 5.17 1.62 -19.19
C GLY A 91 4.22 1.11 -18.10
N VAL A 92 4.62 0.10 -17.32
CA VAL A 92 3.82 -0.54 -16.26
C VAL A 92 3.27 0.49 -15.27
N ALA A 93 4.13 1.39 -14.79
CA ALA A 93 3.75 2.39 -13.80
C ALA A 93 2.82 3.48 -14.37
N GLY A 94 3.06 3.92 -15.62
CA GLY A 94 2.16 4.83 -16.30
C GLY A 94 0.78 4.21 -16.51
N GLY A 95 0.72 2.93 -16.91
CA GLY A 95 -0.53 2.19 -17.05
C GLY A 95 -1.26 2.01 -15.73
N ALA A 96 -0.54 1.66 -14.66
CA ALA A 96 -1.11 1.56 -13.32
C ALA A 96 -1.71 2.89 -12.85
N ALA A 97 -0.96 3.98 -13.02
CA ALA A 97 -1.41 5.33 -12.64
C ALA A 97 -2.64 5.77 -13.45
N ALA A 98 -2.63 5.57 -14.77
CA ALA A 98 -3.78 5.92 -15.63
C ALA A 98 -5.03 5.08 -15.30
N GLY A 99 -4.86 3.77 -15.08
CA GLY A 99 -5.96 2.87 -14.71
C GLY A 99 -6.56 3.20 -13.34
N ALA A 100 -5.72 3.48 -12.33
CA ALA A 100 -6.18 3.93 -11.03
C ALA A 100 -6.90 5.29 -11.11
N ALA A 101 -6.30 6.25 -11.81
CA ALA A 101 -6.87 7.57 -12.02
C ALA A 101 -8.23 7.48 -12.71
N ALA A 102 -8.39 6.61 -13.69
CA ALA A 102 -9.67 6.39 -14.37
C ALA A 102 -10.75 5.86 -13.43
N VAL A 103 -10.45 4.82 -12.62
CA VAL A 103 -11.41 4.28 -11.64
C VAL A 103 -11.84 5.33 -10.62
N ILE A 104 -10.89 6.10 -10.09
CA ILE A 104 -11.17 7.15 -9.11
C ILE A 104 -11.98 8.28 -9.75
N ALA A 105 -11.57 8.77 -10.92
CA ALA A 105 -12.23 9.87 -11.62
C ALA A 105 -13.65 9.52 -12.06
N LEU A 106 -13.90 8.28 -12.48
CA LEU A 106 -15.24 7.79 -12.82
C LEU A 106 -16.12 7.52 -11.58
N GLY A 107 -15.53 7.44 -10.38
CA GLY A 107 -16.26 7.20 -9.14
C GLY A 107 -16.82 5.78 -9.00
N ILE A 108 -16.28 4.81 -9.74
CA ILE A 108 -16.78 3.43 -9.81
C ILE A 108 -16.10 2.47 -8.82
N ARG A 109 -15.44 3.00 -7.78
CA ARG A 109 -14.63 2.22 -6.84
C ARG A 109 -15.38 1.15 -6.05
N GLU A 110 -16.69 1.35 -5.84
CA GLU A 110 -17.56 0.40 -5.14
C GLU A 110 -17.78 -0.87 -5.97
N THR A 111 -17.73 -0.75 -7.30
CA THR A 111 -17.85 -1.88 -8.24
C THR A 111 -16.51 -2.42 -8.71
N VAL A 112 -15.53 -1.55 -8.91
CA VAL A 112 -14.20 -1.90 -9.43
C VAL A 112 -13.16 -1.37 -8.43
N PRO A 113 -12.52 -2.25 -7.63
CA PRO A 113 -11.49 -1.81 -6.72
C PRO A 113 -10.36 -1.09 -7.46
N VAL A 114 -9.86 0.03 -6.92
CA VAL A 114 -8.77 0.81 -7.53
C VAL A 114 -7.55 -0.04 -7.91
N PRO A 115 -7.09 -1.00 -7.07
CA PRO A 115 -5.98 -1.88 -7.45
C PRO A 115 -6.24 -2.73 -8.70
N LEU A 116 -7.50 -3.10 -8.96
CA LEU A 116 -7.87 -3.85 -10.16
C LEU A 116 -7.78 -2.96 -11.40
N GLY A 117 -8.26 -1.72 -11.33
CA GLY A 117 -8.10 -0.74 -12.41
C GLY A 117 -6.64 -0.46 -12.74
N ALA A 118 -5.82 -0.29 -11.70
CA ALA A 118 -4.37 -0.15 -11.86
C ALA A 118 -3.73 -1.37 -12.53
N PHE A 119 -4.07 -2.57 -12.07
CA PHE A 119 -3.54 -3.81 -12.62
C PHE A 119 -3.89 -3.97 -14.11
N LEU A 120 -5.16 -3.74 -14.47
CA LEU A 120 -5.61 -3.80 -15.86
C LEU A 120 -4.96 -2.71 -16.73
N GLY A 121 -4.82 -1.50 -16.21
CA GLY A 121 -4.11 -0.42 -16.91
C GLY A 121 -2.63 -0.75 -17.14
N ALA A 122 -1.95 -1.33 -16.16
CA ALA A 122 -0.57 -1.80 -16.28
C ALA A 122 -0.42 -2.92 -17.31
N LEU A 123 -1.31 -3.92 -17.28
CA LEU A 123 -1.34 -4.99 -18.29
C LEU A 123 -1.59 -4.45 -19.69
N GLY A 124 -2.53 -3.52 -19.85
CA GLY A 124 -2.80 -2.85 -21.13
C GLY A 124 -1.58 -2.10 -21.65
N ALA A 125 -0.86 -1.39 -20.78
CA ALA A 125 0.38 -0.71 -21.14
C ALA A 125 1.47 -1.68 -21.60
N VAL A 126 1.71 -2.76 -20.85
CA VAL A 126 2.70 -3.79 -21.22
C VAL A 126 2.34 -4.44 -22.55
N ALA A 127 1.06 -4.79 -22.74
CA ALA A 127 0.59 -5.36 -24.00
C ALA A 127 0.84 -4.39 -25.16
N LEU A 128 0.53 -3.10 -25.00
CA LEU A 128 0.78 -2.08 -26.02
C LEU A 128 2.27 -1.95 -26.34
N VAL A 129 3.13 -1.85 -25.32
CA VAL A 129 4.59 -1.78 -25.49
C VAL A 129 5.12 -3.00 -26.23
N TYR A 130 4.67 -4.19 -25.84
CA TYR A 130 5.06 -5.43 -26.51
C TYR A 130 4.61 -5.45 -27.97
N GLN A 131 3.36 -5.06 -28.28
CA GLN A 131 2.85 -5.05 -29.65
C GLN A 131 3.60 -4.06 -30.55
N LEU A 132 4.04 -2.92 -30.01
CA LEU A 132 4.85 -1.93 -30.72
C LEU A 132 6.29 -2.40 -30.91
N GLY A 133 6.88 -3.00 -29.87
CA GLY A 133 8.28 -3.42 -29.85
C GLY A 133 8.57 -4.76 -30.53
N LYS A 134 7.60 -5.68 -30.62
CA LYS A 134 7.82 -7.07 -31.09
C LYS A 134 8.30 -7.19 -32.53
N ARG A 135 8.07 -6.17 -33.37
CA ARG A 135 8.50 -6.17 -34.79
C ARG A 135 9.98 -5.83 -34.95
N ALA A 136 10.59 -5.22 -33.93
CA ALA A 136 12.00 -4.89 -33.94
C ALA A 136 12.84 -6.04 -33.36
N ARG A 137 13.95 -6.37 -34.01
CA ARG A 137 14.89 -7.41 -33.55
C ARG A 137 15.75 -6.99 -32.35
N ALA A 138 15.76 -5.70 -32.01
CA ALA A 138 16.61 -5.13 -30.96
C ALA A 138 15.81 -4.78 -29.70
N GLY A 139 16.32 -5.16 -28.51
CA GLY A 139 15.72 -4.82 -27.22
C GLY A 139 15.55 -3.33 -26.97
N THR A 140 16.36 -2.49 -27.63
CA THR A 140 16.25 -1.03 -27.61
C THR A 140 14.87 -0.52 -28.07
N ALA A 141 14.24 -1.20 -29.03
CA ALA A 141 12.92 -0.80 -29.53
C ALA A 141 11.81 -0.99 -28.49
N LEU A 142 11.89 -2.04 -27.67
CA LEU A 142 10.98 -2.25 -26.54
C LEU A 142 11.15 -1.15 -25.48
N ILE A 143 12.38 -0.72 -25.24
CA ILE A 143 12.69 0.38 -24.32
C ILE A 143 12.10 1.70 -24.84
N LEU A 144 12.33 2.04 -26.11
CA LEU A 144 11.78 3.27 -26.71
C LEU A 144 10.25 3.26 -26.77
N ALA A 145 9.64 2.12 -27.12
CA ALA A 145 8.19 1.95 -27.07
C ALA A 145 7.66 2.12 -25.64
N GLY A 146 8.36 1.56 -24.66
CA GLY A 146 8.07 1.70 -23.24
C GLY A 146 8.07 3.15 -22.77
N VAL A 147 9.10 3.92 -23.12
CA VAL A 147 9.19 5.36 -22.83
C VAL A 147 8.04 6.12 -23.50
N ALA A 148 7.79 5.89 -24.79
CA ALA A 148 6.73 6.57 -25.53
C ALA A 148 5.33 6.31 -24.95
N VAL A 149 5.00 5.04 -24.68
CA VAL A 149 3.73 4.64 -24.06
C VAL A 149 3.64 5.18 -22.63
N GLY A 150 4.73 5.14 -21.86
CA GLY A 150 4.79 5.71 -20.52
C GLY A 150 4.48 7.20 -20.52
N SER A 151 5.09 7.98 -21.42
CA SER A 151 4.82 9.42 -21.56
C SER A 151 3.37 9.71 -21.96
N LEU A 152 2.81 8.92 -22.88
CA LEU A 152 1.41 9.03 -23.27
C LEU A 152 0.48 8.80 -22.07
N LEU A 153 0.70 7.72 -21.31
CA LEU A 153 -0.12 7.38 -20.15
C LEU A 153 0.03 8.39 -19.02
N SER A 154 1.23 8.94 -18.80
CA SER A 154 1.43 10.06 -17.88
C SER A 154 0.66 11.31 -18.31
N ALA A 155 0.59 11.61 -19.61
CA ALA A 155 -0.22 12.71 -20.13
C ALA A 155 -1.72 12.47 -19.90
N VAL A 156 -2.19 11.22 -20.08
CA VAL A 156 -3.57 10.82 -19.75
C VAL A 156 -3.86 11.00 -18.26
N THR A 157 -2.97 10.53 -17.37
CA THR A 157 -3.12 10.73 -15.92
C THR A 157 -3.19 12.21 -15.57
N SER A 158 -2.31 13.04 -16.13
CA SER A 158 -2.32 14.50 -15.92
C SER A 158 -3.61 15.15 -16.43
N PHE A 159 -4.13 14.70 -17.58
CA PHE A 159 -5.42 15.17 -18.09
C PHE A 159 -6.58 14.80 -17.14
N ILE A 160 -6.60 13.58 -16.60
CA ILE A 160 -7.60 13.15 -15.63
C ILE A 160 -7.53 14.02 -14.36
N ILE A 161 -6.32 14.29 -13.86
CA ILE A 161 -6.09 15.18 -12.70
C ILE A 161 -6.64 16.58 -12.99
N PHE A 162 -6.34 17.12 -14.18
CA PHE A 162 -6.80 18.44 -14.59
C PHE A 162 -8.33 18.52 -14.65
N VAL A 163 -9.00 17.54 -15.25
CA VAL A 163 -10.47 17.49 -15.32
C VAL A 163 -11.11 17.27 -13.95
N SER A 164 -10.40 16.62 -13.02
CA SER A 164 -10.84 16.40 -11.64
C SER A 164 -10.60 17.61 -10.71
N ALA A 165 -10.16 18.75 -11.24
CA ALA A 165 -9.87 19.95 -10.45
C ALA A 165 -11.08 20.41 -9.65
N GLY A 166 -10.89 20.63 -8.34
CA GLY A 166 -11.95 21.05 -7.41
C GLY A 166 -12.70 19.89 -6.74
N ASP A 167 -12.46 18.64 -7.14
CA ASP A 167 -13.02 17.44 -6.49
C ASP A 167 -12.02 16.86 -5.47
N LYS A 168 -12.54 16.23 -4.40
CA LYS A 168 -11.75 15.38 -3.49
C LYS A 168 -11.06 14.23 -4.22
N ARG A 169 -11.61 13.78 -5.35
CA ARG A 169 -11.01 12.77 -6.24
C ARG A 169 -9.59 13.13 -6.70
N LEU A 170 -9.31 14.42 -6.94
CA LEU A 170 -7.97 14.85 -7.33
C LEU A 170 -6.92 14.46 -6.29
N VAL A 171 -7.20 14.76 -5.02
CA VAL A 171 -6.28 14.47 -3.90
C VAL A 171 -6.08 12.96 -3.76
N GLU A 172 -7.14 12.17 -3.95
CA GLU A 172 -7.07 10.71 -3.96
C GLU A 172 -6.17 10.18 -5.09
N ILE A 173 -6.32 10.69 -6.31
CA ILE A 173 -5.47 10.32 -7.45
C ILE A 173 -4.01 10.66 -7.16
N VAL A 174 -3.73 11.88 -6.66
CA VAL A 174 -2.37 12.32 -6.35
C VAL A 174 -1.73 11.42 -5.29
N PHE A 175 -2.42 11.13 -4.18
CA PHE A 175 -1.89 10.21 -3.16
C PHE A 175 -1.66 8.80 -3.70
N TRP A 176 -2.54 8.30 -4.55
CA TRP A 176 -2.37 6.98 -5.16
C TRP A 176 -1.13 6.94 -6.06
N THR A 177 -0.88 7.99 -6.87
CA THR A 177 0.32 8.07 -7.72
C THR A 177 1.63 8.23 -6.97
N MET A 178 1.61 8.81 -5.76
CA MET A 178 2.77 8.90 -4.88
C MET A 178 3.14 7.55 -4.25
N GLY A 179 2.20 6.60 -4.23
CA GLY A 179 2.35 5.32 -3.58
C GLY A 179 2.10 5.39 -2.09
N GLU A 180 1.32 4.45 -1.57
CA GLU A 180 1.06 4.31 -0.14
C GLU A 180 0.89 2.85 0.28
N LEU A 181 1.23 2.56 1.54
CA LEU A 181 1.08 1.22 2.15
C LEU A 181 -0.01 1.22 3.22
N ARG A 182 -0.93 2.19 3.14
CA ARG A 182 -2.01 2.36 4.13
C ARG A 182 -3.14 1.34 3.95
N ALA A 183 -3.32 0.83 2.73
CA ALA A 183 -4.41 -0.07 2.34
C ALA A 183 -4.31 -1.50 2.91
N GLY A 184 -3.13 -1.91 3.40
CA GLY A 184 -2.98 -3.19 4.11
C GLY A 184 -3.60 -3.10 5.50
N ARG A 185 -4.94 -3.15 5.58
CA ARG A 185 -5.69 -3.24 6.84
C ARG A 185 -6.54 -4.51 6.82
N LEU A 186 -6.48 -5.31 7.89
CA LEU A 186 -7.43 -6.40 8.08
C LEU A 186 -8.82 -5.84 8.41
N ALA A 187 -9.87 -6.55 8.00
CA ALA A 187 -11.22 -6.17 8.41
C ALA A 187 -11.32 -6.17 9.96
N PRO A 188 -12.02 -5.19 10.57
CA PRO A 188 -12.14 -5.11 12.02
C PRO A 188 -12.63 -6.43 12.62
N GLY A 189 -11.89 -7.00 13.56
CA GLY A 189 -12.26 -8.25 14.23
C GLY A 189 -11.89 -9.55 13.51
N MET A 190 -11.30 -9.47 12.31
CA MET A 190 -10.84 -10.65 11.55
C MET A 190 -9.63 -11.34 12.21
N ALA A 191 -8.77 -10.59 12.88
CA ALA A 191 -7.60 -11.12 13.56
C ALA A 191 -7.93 -11.90 14.86
N PHE A 192 -9.10 -11.66 15.47
CA PHE A 192 -9.45 -12.20 16.80
C PHE A 192 -10.85 -12.84 16.86
N GLY A 193 -11.40 -13.21 15.70
CA GLY A 193 -12.63 -13.99 15.60
C GLY A 193 -13.79 -13.42 16.41
N GLY A 194 -14.30 -12.24 16.05
CA GLY A 194 -15.63 -11.77 16.50
C GLY A 194 -15.90 -11.67 18.01
N ARG A 195 -14.91 -11.89 18.89
CA ARG A 195 -15.07 -11.83 20.36
C ARG A 195 -14.93 -10.40 20.91
N GLY A 196 -15.39 -9.42 20.15
CA GLY A 196 -15.49 -8.03 20.58
C GLY A 196 -16.95 -7.70 20.77
N GLY A 197 -17.47 -7.92 21.98
CA GLY A 197 -18.86 -7.65 22.35
C GLY A 197 -19.36 -6.29 21.87
N THR A 198 -20.65 -6.27 21.56
CA THR A 198 -21.50 -5.11 21.36
C THR A 198 -21.50 -4.25 22.62
N GLU A 199 -20.46 -3.43 22.81
CA GLU A 199 -20.53 -2.37 23.80
C GLU A 199 -21.10 -1.12 23.12
N PRO A 200 -22.18 -0.52 23.66
CA PRO A 200 -22.78 0.66 23.08
C PRO A 200 -21.73 1.77 22.95
N ARG A 201 -21.67 2.38 21.78
CA ARG A 201 -20.94 3.64 21.60
C ARG A 201 -21.68 4.71 22.40
N ASP A 202 -21.31 4.94 23.66
CA ASP A 202 -21.67 6.16 24.34
C ASP A 202 -20.93 7.31 23.66
N PRO A 203 -21.64 8.23 22.97
CA PRO A 203 -21.02 9.45 22.52
C PRO A 203 -21.04 10.41 23.72
N VAL A 204 -19.88 10.98 24.05
CA VAL A 204 -19.77 12.16 24.90
C VAL A 204 -19.90 11.89 26.41
N GLY A 205 -18.75 11.82 27.09
CA GLY A 205 -18.64 12.08 28.52
C GLY A 205 -18.85 13.57 28.84
N LEU A 206 -20.10 14.04 28.77
CA LEU A 206 -20.54 15.27 29.40
C LEU A 206 -21.91 15.04 30.02
N GLY A 207 -22.00 15.23 31.34
CA GLY A 207 -23.28 15.52 31.99
C GLY A 207 -23.62 14.63 33.18
N ALA A 208 -22.83 14.67 34.27
CA ALA A 208 -23.34 14.30 35.58
C ALA A 208 -22.52 14.91 36.73
N THR A 209 -22.43 16.24 36.78
CA THR A 209 -22.07 16.96 38.02
C THR A 209 -23.01 18.14 38.23
N HIS A 210 -24.23 17.86 38.71
CA HIS A 210 -24.91 18.81 39.59
C HIS A 210 -25.82 18.06 40.55
N LYS A 211 -25.30 17.77 41.74
CA LYS A 211 -26.10 17.42 42.91
C LYS A 211 -25.56 18.25 44.06
N ARG A 212 -26.36 19.19 44.56
CA ARG A 212 -26.52 19.53 45.99
C ARG A 212 -27.76 20.42 46.22
N PRO A 213 -28.33 20.35 47.42
CA PRO A 213 -29.78 20.40 47.68
C PRO A 213 -30.23 21.71 48.32
N GLY A 214 -31.56 21.87 48.44
CA GLY A 214 -32.20 23.08 48.92
C GLY A 214 -31.95 23.45 50.39
N ALA A 215 -32.14 24.74 50.66
CA ALA A 215 -32.49 25.43 51.90
C ALA A 215 -32.86 26.87 51.45
N GLY A 216 -33.93 27.55 51.84
CA GLY A 216 -35.00 27.33 52.79
C GLY A 216 -35.61 28.72 53.06
N ARG A 217 -36.94 28.80 53.01
CA ARG A 217 -37.83 29.91 53.45
C ARG A 217 -37.72 31.26 52.75
#